data_AF-A0A919DD22-F1
#
_entry.id   AF-A0A919DD22-F1
#
_cell.length_a   1.000
_cell.length_b   1.000
_cell.length_c   1.000
_cell.angle_alpha   90.00
_cell.angle_beta   90.00
_cell.angle_gamma   90.00
#
_symmetry.space_group_name_H-M   'P 1'
#
loop_
_entity.id
_entity.type
_entity.pdbx_description
1 polymer ?
#
loop_
_entity_poly.entity_id
_entity_poly.type
_entity_poly.pdbx_seq_one_letter_code
_entity_poly.pdbx_strand_id
1 'polypeptide(L)'
;MTGHDTARQHTQNAGNTQGGPSEQNTEYRIAHLRERLAAEEPAELGVRVEARGACVVVTGTVPTTHCREELLRTVNEELAGLTVRYDVIVAGTAAPDHPEEVS
;
A
#
# COMPACT_ATOMS: atom_id res chain seq x y z
N MET A 1 50.48 -39.03 -5.14
CA MET A 1 50.08 -39.29 -3.75
C MET A 1 49.72 -37.93 -3.16
N THR A 2 48.45 -37.77 -2.75
CA THR A 2 47.87 -36.60 -2.05
C THR A 2 47.63 -35.35 -2.92
N GLY A 3 46.41 -34.78 -3.04
CA GLY A 3 45.12 -35.11 -2.45
C GLY A 3 44.01 -34.29 -3.12
N HIS A 4 42.83 -34.91 -3.25
CA HIS A 4 41.55 -34.20 -3.35
C HIS A 4 41.32 -33.44 -2.03
N ASP A 5 40.70 -32.25 -2.07
CA ASP A 5 39.41 -32.09 -1.38
C ASP A 5 38.70 -30.77 -1.70
N THR A 6 37.38 -30.86 -1.63
CA THR A 6 36.37 -29.92 -2.11
C THR A 6 35.86 -29.06 -0.95
N ALA A 7 35.81 -27.74 -1.11
CA ALA A 7 34.84 -26.84 -0.46
C ALA A 7 35.01 -25.46 -1.11
N ARG A 8 34.11 -24.89 -1.93
CA ARG A 8 32.64 -24.75 -1.85
C ARG A 8 32.14 -24.27 -0.49
N GLN A 9 32.25 -22.95 -0.28
CA GLN A 9 31.29 -22.14 0.47
C GLN A 9 31.29 -20.76 -0.23
N HIS A 10 30.56 -20.53 -1.32
CA HIS A 10 29.10 -20.31 -1.35
C HIS A 10 28.53 -19.80 -0.02
N THR A 11 28.97 -18.61 0.39
CA THR A 11 28.16 -17.75 1.24
C THR A 11 27.05 -17.13 0.39
N GLN A 12 26.04 -17.94 0.10
CA GLN A 12 24.72 -17.44 -0.28
C GLN A 12 24.00 -17.09 1.03
N ASN A 13 23.92 -15.81 1.36
CA ASN A 13 22.97 -15.31 2.36
C ASN A 13 22.45 -13.98 1.84
N ALA A 14 21.32 -14.01 1.13
CA ALA A 14 19.97 -13.93 1.70
C ALA A 14 19.60 -12.46 1.95
N GLY A 15 19.17 -11.83 0.86
CA GLY A 15 18.61 -10.50 0.81
C GLY A 15 18.11 -10.23 -0.62
N ASN A 16 17.38 -11.20 -1.20
CA ASN A 16 16.66 -10.88 -2.43
C ASN A 16 15.48 -10.00 -2.01
N THR A 17 15.68 -8.70 -2.14
CA THR A 17 14.59 -7.76 -2.43
C THR A 17 14.70 -7.48 -3.91
N GLN A 18 14.68 -8.52 -4.73
CA GLN A 18 14.50 -8.37 -6.17
C GLN A 18 13.02 -8.49 -6.41
N GLY A 19 12.29 -7.44 -6.05
CA GLY A 19 10.99 -7.27 -6.67
C GLY A 19 11.19 -7.25 -8.18
N GLY A 20 10.29 -7.85 -8.96
CA GLY A 20 10.39 -7.74 -10.42
C GLY A 20 10.38 -6.25 -10.85
N PRO A 21 10.76 -5.91 -12.09
CA PRO A 21 10.64 -4.54 -12.60
C PRO A 21 9.21 -3.97 -12.43
N SER A 22 8.20 -4.84 -12.38
CA SER A 22 6.80 -4.50 -12.05
C SER A 22 6.58 -4.13 -10.57
N GLU A 23 7.29 -4.76 -9.64
CA GLU A 23 7.20 -4.47 -8.21
C GLU A 23 7.95 -3.18 -7.87
N GLN A 24 9.13 -2.96 -8.45
CA GLN A 24 9.86 -1.69 -8.35
C GLN A 24 9.06 -0.53 -8.94
N ASN A 25 8.35 -0.76 -10.05
CA ASN A 25 7.43 0.23 -10.61
C ASN A 25 6.25 0.52 -9.66
N THR A 26 5.73 -0.51 -8.99
CA THR A 26 4.64 -0.35 -8.01
C THR A 26 5.10 0.44 -6.79
N GLU A 27 6.26 0.10 -6.22
CA GLU A 27 6.84 0.82 -5.08
C GLU A 27 7.11 2.29 -5.42
N TYR A 28 7.65 2.56 -6.60
CA TYR A 28 7.87 3.92 -7.09
C TYR A 28 6.54 4.70 -7.19
N ARG A 29 5.50 4.10 -7.79
CA ARG A 29 4.18 4.73 -7.91
C ARG A 29 3.55 5.00 -6.54
N ILE A 30 3.69 4.08 -5.59
CA ILE A 30 3.23 4.27 -4.21
C ILE A 30 3.98 5.40 -3.51
N ALA A 31 5.31 5.46 -3.68
CA ALA A 31 6.12 6.53 -3.11
C ALA A 31 5.70 7.89 -3.68
N HIS A 32 5.52 7.98 -5.00
CA HIS A 32 5.07 9.20 -5.67
C HIS A 32 3.66 9.63 -5.22
N LEU A 33 2.73 8.68 -5.11
CA LEU A 33 1.39 8.92 -4.59
C LEU A 33 1.42 9.45 -3.15
N ARG A 34 2.24 8.86 -2.27
CA ARG A 34 2.40 9.34 -0.88
C ARG A 34 2.94 10.76 -0.84
N GLU A 35 3.92 11.08 -1.68
CA GLU A 35 4.48 12.43 -1.79
C GLU A 35 3.42 13.43 -2.25
N ARG A 36 2.61 13.09 -3.26
CA ARG A 36 1.52 13.94 -3.73
C ARG A 36 0.43 14.15 -2.68
N LEU A 37 0.02 13.08 -1.98
CA LEU A 37 -0.96 13.18 -0.89
C LEU A 37 -0.47 14.02 0.29
N ALA A 38 0.85 14.05 0.53
CA ALA A 38 1.46 14.89 1.56
C ALA A 38 1.66 16.35 1.11
N ALA A 39 1.78 16.60 -0.20
CA ALA A 39 2.01 17.93 -0.77
C ALA A 39 0.72 18.70 -1.06
N GLU A 40 -0.36 17.99 -1.38
CA GLU A 40 -1.68 18.60 -1.49
C GLU A 40 -2.23 18.93 -0.08
N GLU A 41 -3.28 19.74 0.02
CA GLU A 41 -3.98 20.02 1.29
C GLU A 41 -4.77 18.83 1.93
N PRO A 42 -4.42 17.53 1.73
CA PRO A 42 -4.81 16.45 2.62
C PRO A 42 -3.65 15.83 3.43
N ALA A 43 -2.58 16.57 3.71
CA ALA A 43 -1.54 16.12 4.65
C ALA A 43 -2.09 15.70 6.05
N GLU A 44 -3.31 16.14 6.39
CA GLU A 44 -4.01 15.81 7.64
C GLU A 44 -4.94 14.59 7.57
N LEU A 45 -5.09 13.91 6.42
CA LEU A 45 -6.08 12.83 6.27
C LEU A 45 -5.75 11.54 7.04
N GLY A 46 -4.59 11.44 7.71
CA GLY A 46 -4.20 10.19 8.40
C GLY A 46 -4.20 8.95 7.50
N VAL A 47 -4.18 9.13 6.18
CA VAL A 47 -4.24 8.08 5.17
C VAL A 47 -2.86 7.48 4.95
N ARG A 48 -2.80 6.16 4.88
CA ARG A 48 -1.61 5.36 4.64
C ARG A 48 -1.85 4.50 3.41
N VAL A 49 -0.87 4.46 2.52
CA VAL A 49 -0.87 3.62 1.32
C VAL A 49 0.24 2.59 1.46
N GLU A 50 -0.02 1.30 1.30
CA GLU A 50 0.96 0.23 1.49
C GLU A 50 0.87 -0.82 0.37
N ALA A 51 2.03 -1.28 -0.15
CA ALA A 51 2.08 -2.47 -0.99
C ALA A 51 1.94 -3.74 -0.13
N ARG A 52 1.07 -4.66 -0.56
CA ARG A 52 0.85 -5.97 0.04
C ARG A 52 0.89 -7.02 -1.07
N GLY A 53 2.10 -7.49 -1.38
CA GLY A 53 2.34 -8.42 -2.49
C GLY A 53 1.83 -7.84 -3.80
N ALA A 54 0.81 -8.47 -4.40
CA ALA A 54 0.23 -8.07 -5.68
C ALA A 54 -0.87 -6.99 -5.59
N CYS A 55 -1.16 -6.45 -4.40
CA CYS A 55 -2.19 -5.41 -4.22
C CYS A 55 -1.68 -4.23 -3.41
N VAL A 56 -2.33 -3.08 -3.58
CA VAL A 56 -2.07 -1.88 -2.78
C VAL A 56 -3.24 -1.67 -1.83
N VAL A 57 -2.95 -1.41 -0.56
CA VAL A 57 -3.95 -1.16 0.48
C VAL A 57 -3.87 0.30 0.88
N VAL A 58 -5.01 0.99 0.82
CA VAL A 58 -5.18 2.36 1.27
C VAL A 58 -6.05 2.36 2.50
N THR A 59 -5.50 2.76 3.65
CA THR A 59 -6.19 2.78 4.95
C THR A 59 -6.17 4.19 5.53
N GLY A 60 -7.27 4.67 6.10
CA GLY A 60 -7.26 5.98 6.76
C GLY A 60 -8.64 6.47 7.19
N THR A 61 -8.67 7.63 7.83
CA THR A 61 -9.92 8.29 8.21
C THR A 61 -9.95 9.70 7.65
N VAL A 62 -10.93 9.98 6.80
CA VAL A 62 -11.06 11.30 6.14
C VAL A 62 -12.22 12.09 6.75
N PRO A 63 -12.20 13.43 6.71
CA PRO A 63 -13.21 14.23 7.40
C PRO A 63 -14.57 14.23 6.68
N THR A 64 -14.59 14.03 5.35
CA THR A 64 -15.80 14.08 4.53
C THR A 64 -15.83 13.02 3.44
N THR A 65 -17.03 12.70 2.94
CA THR A 65 -17.21 11.82 1.76
C THR A 65 -16.54 12.39 0.52
N HIS A 66 -16.55 13.71 0.34
CA HIS A 66 -15.86 14.36 -0.78
C HIS A 66 -14.35 14.12 -0.72
N CYS A 67 -13.71 14.26 0.45
CA CYS A 67 -12.31 13.91 0.62
C CYS A 67 -12.03 12.44 0.28
N ARG A 68 -12.96 11.53 0.62
CA ARG A 68 -12.85 10.11 0.26
C ARG A 68 -12.89 9.91 -1.25
N GLU A 69 -13.81 10.55 -1.94
CA GLU A 69 -13.97 10.44 -3.40
C GLU A 69 -12.76 10.97 -4.14
N GLU A 70 -12.26 12.15 -3.75
CA GLU A 70 -11.04 12.74 -4.33
C GLU A 70 -9.83 11.84 -4.10
N LEU A 71 -9.66 11.29 -2.89
CA LEU A 71 -8.62 10.29 -2.60
C LEU A 71 -8.74 9.07 -3.52
N LEU A 72 -9.93 8.47 -3.62
CA LEU A 72 -10.15 7.29 -4.47
C LEU A 72 -9.86 7.59 -5.95
N ARG A 73 -10.22 8.78 -6.44
CA ARG A 73 -9.92 9.21 -7.81
C ARG A 73 -8.40 9.30 -8.02
N THR A 74 -7.72 10.06 -7.19
CA THR A 74 -6.26 10.25 -7.25
C THR A 74 -5.52 8.92 -7.20
N VAL A 75 -5.91 8.02 -6.31
CA VAL A 75 -5.28 6.70 -6.19
C VAL A 75 -5.56 5.82 -7.41
N ASN A 76 -6.79 5.79 -7.92
CA ASN A 76 -7.13 4.99 -9.10
C ASN A 76 -6.41 5.49 -10.37
N GLU A 77 -6.20 6.80 -10.50
CA GLU A 77 -5.42 7.39 -11.60
C GLU A 77 -3.95 6.97 -11.50
N GLU A 78 -3.31 7.15 -10.34
CA GLU A 78 -1.89 6.81 -10.17
C GLU A 78 -1.61 5.33 -10.20
N LEU A 79 -2.50 4.52 -9.63
CA LEU A 79 -2.37 3.07 -9.49
C LEU A 79 -3.19 2.32 -10.55
N ALA A 80 -3.55 2.98 -11.66
CA ALA A 80 -4.24 2.37 -12.79
C ALA A 80 -3.58 1.03 -13.21
N GLY A 81 -4.39 -0.01 -13.33
CA GLY A 81 -3.94 -1.37 -13.66
C GLY A 81 -3.44 -2.19 -12.46
N LEU A 82 -3.41 -1.65 -11.25
CA LEU A 82 -3.13 -2.40 -10.01
C LEU A 82 -4.42 -2.74 -9.27
N THR A 83 -4.39 -3.84 -8.52
CA THR A 83 -5.48 -4.14 -7.58
C THR A 83 -5.33 -3.28 -6.34
N VAL A 84 -6.29 -2.39 -6.10
CA VAL A 84 -6.28 -1.48 -4.94
C VAL A 84 -7.45 -1.81 -4.02
N ARG A 85 -7.15 -1.98 -2.73
CA ARG A 85 -8.14 -2.15 -1.65
C ARG A 85 -8.22 -0.89 -0.82
N TYR A 86 -9.42 -0.35 -0.66
CA TYR A 86 -9.68 0.85 0.13
C TYR A 86 -10.37 0.48 1.44
N ASP A 87 -9.73 0.84 2.54
CA ASP A 87 -10.24 0.75 3.91
C ASP A 87 -10.23 2.17 4.52
N VAL A 88 -11.08 3.02 3.95
CA VAL A 88 -11.14 4.46 4.26
C VAL A 88 -12.52 4.80 4.81
N ILE A 89 -12.54 5.28 6.05
CA ILE A 89 -13.74 5.67 6.79
C ILE A 89 -13.89 7.19 6.78
N VAL A 90 -15.12 7.69 6.74
CA VAL A 90 -15.39 9.13 6.91
C VAL A 90 -15.74 9.39 8.37
N ALA A 91 -15.01 10.29 9.04
CA ALA A 91 -15.15 10.57 10.48
C ALA A 91 -16.58 10.93 10.91
N GLY A 92 -17.36 11.58 10.04
CA GLY A 92 -18.76 11.98 10.29
C GLY A 92 -19.82 10.94 9.93
N THR A 93 -19.46 9.81 9.32
CA THR A 93 -20.42 8.74 8.93
C THR A 93 -20.13 7.41 9.65
N ALA A 94 -19.27 7.40 10.66
CA ALA A 94 -19.06 6.25 11.52
C ALA A 94 -20.21 6.11 12.54
N ALA A 95 -21.46 6.12 12.06
CA ALA A 95 -22.54 5.48 12.78
C ALA A 95 -22.50 4.00 12.34
N PRO A 96 -22.21 3.04 13.23
CA PRO A 96 -22.42 1.65 12.91
C PRO A 96 -23.93 1.45 12.77
N ASP A 97 -24.43 1.46 11.53
CA ASP A 97 -25.80 1.08 11.23
C ASP A 97 -25.89 -0.45 11.30
N HIS A 98 -25.90 -0.96 12.54
CA HIS A 98 -26.43 -2.27 12.86
C HIS A 98 -27.46 -2.05 13.95
N PRO A 99 -28.78 -2.13 13.65
CA PRO A 99 -29.73 -2.48 14.68
C PRO A 99 -29.44 -3.94 15.04
N GLU A 100 -28.62 -4.16 16.07
CA GLU A 100 -28.56 -5.47 16.72
C GLU A 100 -29.87 -5.60 17.51
N GLU A 101 -30.88 -6.20 16.88
CA GLU A 101 -32.11 -6.61 17.57
C GLU A 101 -31.78 -7.86 18.39
N VAL A 102 -31.52 -7.67 19.68
CA VAL A 102 -31.36 -8.78 20.64
C VAL A 102 -32.72 -9.01 21.28
N SER A 103 -33.37 -10.10 20.86
CA SER A 103 -34.60 -10.66 21.47
C SER A 103 -34.36 -11.21 22.88
#